data_AF-A0A2A5CWH6-F1
#
_entry.id   AF-A0A2A5CWH6-F1
#
_cell.length_a   1.000
_cell.length_b   1.000
_cell.length_c   1.000
_cell.angle_alpha   90.00
_cell.angle_beta   90.00
_cell.angle_gamma   90.00
#
_symmetry.space_group_name_H-M   'P 1'
#
loop_
_entity.id
_entity.type
_entity.pdbx_description
1 polymer ?
#
loop_
_entity_poly.entity_id
_entity_poly.type
_entity_poly.pdbx_seq_one_letter_code
_entity_poly.pdbx_strand_id
1 'polypeptide(L)'
;MKLAIAVIHGMGSEDQFFSVELKHRITEEYVNEEEGRLEDDLIFQEIYWGDLVKDQQQAFLKNANYKNDLTYLNLRELFVDHLGAALAYRTSLYDVIHKRVQENLGRLCALRRVDPETTPLVILAHSFGSVIMSDYIYDMQKKQAETANGSLDGISALEQFNTLAGFVTFGTPMALYSLQQDSTFAKPINIVGSALPEKIKERVKWTNYYDKDDIIAYPLKGINETYNSLVEGDYEINVGGAATSWNPACHNGYWEDKDFYKPVAAYFAELRAEHTFWK
;
A
#
# COMPACT_ATOMS: atom_id res chain seq x y z
N MET A 1 10.87 -18.35 -8.82
CA MET A 1 9.65 -17.57 -9.11
C MET A 1 9.96 -16.07 -9.00
N LYS A 2 9.33 -15.17 -9.76
CA LYS A 2 9.46 -13.71 -9.58
C LYS A 2 8.31 -13.17 -8.72
N LEU A 3 8.52 -12.06 -8.03
CA LEU A 3 7.51 -11.40 -7.21
C LEU A 3 7.27 -9.99 -7.77
N ALA A 4 6.04 -9.69 -8.17
CA ALA A 4 5.64 -8.35 -8.58
C ALA A 4 5.23 -7.55 -7.34
N ILE A 5 5.72 -6.32 -7.20
CA ILE A 5 5.50 -5.49 -6.03
C ILE A 5 5.00 -4.12 -6.47
N ALA A 6 3.75 -3.80 -6.16
CA ALA A 6 3.21 -2.46 -6.37
C ALA A 6 3.38 -1.64 -5.09
N VAL A 7 4.06 -0.50 -5.18
CA VAL A 7 4.26 0.41 -4.04
C VAL A 7 3.48 1.68 -4.29
N ILE A 8 2.53 1.99 -3.42
CA ILE A 8 1.73 3.22 -3.48
C ILE A 8 2.00 4.07 -2.23
N HIS A 9 2.18 5.36 -2.46
CA HIS A 9 2.46 6.33 -1.39
C HIS A 9 1.19 6.98 -0.83
N GLY A 10 1.32 7.54 0.38
CA GLY A 10 0.31 8.42 1.00
C GLY A 10 0.41 9.87 0.56
N MET A 11 -0.24 10.80 1.26
CA MET A 11 0.04 12.23 1.01
C MET A 11 1.33 12.67 1.69
N GLY A 12 1.90 13.79 1.23
CA GLY A 12 3.12 14.36 1.82
C GLY A 12 4.39 13.55 1.53
N SER A 13 4.31 12.51 0.69
CA SER A 13 5.49 11.87 0.12
C SER A 13 6.16 12.83 -0.86
N GLU A 14 7.50 12.79 -0.94
CA GLU A 14 8.25 13.59 -1.90
C GLU A 14 7.81 13.26 -3.34
N ASP A 15 8.40 13.96 -4.31
CA ASP A 15 8.16 13.74 -5.74
C ASP A 15 8.45 12.27 -6.14
N GLN A 16 8.40 11.96 -7.44
CA GLN A 16 8.75 10.62 -7.94
C GLN A 16 10.01 10.08 -7.26
N PHE A 17 10.10 8.75 -7.06
CA PHE A 17 11.19 8.05 -6.34
C PHE A 17 11.07 7.96 -4.81
N PHE A 18 9.88 8.21 -4.25
CA PHE A 18 9.62 8.11 -2.80
C PHE A 18 9.99 6.76 -2.16
N SER A 19 10.03 5.67 -2.93
CA SER A 19 10.31 4.32 -2.39
C SER A 19 11.69 3.79 -2.73
N VAL A 20 12.59 4.61 -3.31
CA VAL A 20 13.94 4.15 -3.69
C VAL A 20 14.70 3.54 -2.51
N GLU A 21 14.69 4.22 -1.37
CA GLU A 21 15.39 3.76 -0.18
C GLU A 21 14.75 2.48 0.40
N LEU A 22 13.41 2.43 0.47
CA LEU A 22 12.68 1.24 0.90
C LEU A 22 13.01 0.03 0.00
N LYS A 23 12.97 0.21 -1.32
CA LYS A 23 13.30 -0.83 -2.29
C LYS A 23 14.73 -1.33 -2.11
N HIS A 24 15.67 -0.41 -1.93
CA HIS A 24 17.08 -0.75 -1.73
C HIS A 24 17.26 -1.61 -0.47
N ARG A 25 16.72 -1.16 0.67
CA ARG A 25 16.83 -1.86 1.95
C ARG A 25 16.14 -3.23 1.95
N ILE A 26 14.92 -3.31 1.40
CA ILE A 26 14.22 -4.59 1.24
C ILE A 26 15.05 -5.54 0.39
N THR A 27 15.58 -5.07 -0.73
CA THR A 27 16.36 -5.92 -1.66
C THR A 27 17.67 -6.39 -1.03
N GLU A 28 18.35 -5.52 -0.30
CA GLU A 28 19.58 -5.86 0.43
C GLU A 28 19.32 -6.95 1.48
N GLU A 29 18.33 -6.75 2.36
CA GLU A 29 17.96 -7.75 3.36
C GLU A 29 17.50 -9.06 2.70
N TYR A 30 16.74 -8.96 1.61
CA TYR A 30 16.24 -10.10 0.84
C TYR A 30 17.35 -10.99 0.29
N VAL A 31 18.36 -10.39 -0.33
CA VAL A 31 19.50 -11.10 -0.94
C VAL A 31 20.44 -11.66 0.12
N ASN A 32 20.64 -10.96 1.24
CA ASN A 32 21.57 -11.36 2.29
C ASN A 32 21.07 -12.52 3.16
N GLU A 33 19.76 -12.79 3.18
CA GLU A 33 19.18 -13.82 4.03
C GLU A 33 19.46 -15.26 3.57
N GLU A 34 19.63 -15.52 2.25
CA GLU A 34 19.90 -16.86 1.74
C GLU A 34 20.66 -16.86 0.39
N GLU A 35 21.62 -17.78 0.24
CA GLU A 35 22.34 -17.96 -1.04
C GLU A 35 21.39 -18.32 -2.18
N GLY A 36 21.59 -17.68 -3.34
CA GLY A 36 20.82 -17.93 -4.57
C GLY A 36 19.64 -16.97 -4.79
N ARG A 37 19.34 -16.09 -3.84
CA ARG A 37 18.42 -14.98 -4.03
C ARG A 37 19.07 -13.87 -4.85
N LEU A 38 18.34 -13.33 -5.82
CA LEU A 38 18.81 -12.30 -6.72
C LEU A 38 17.96 -11.05 -6.57
N GLU A 39 18.56 -9.86 -6.74
CA GLU A 39 17.83 -8.59 -6.75
C GLU A 39 16.68 -8.61 -7.78
N ASP A 40 16.94 -9.25 -8.92
CA ASP A 40 16.02 -9.34 -10.04
C ASP A 40 14.83 -10.28 -9.81
N ASP A 41 14.71 -10.86 -8.61
CA ASP A 41 13.57 -11.62 -8.14
C ASP A 41 12.40 -10.74 -7.68
N LEU A 42 12.70 -9.50 -7.26
CA LEU A 42 11.74 -8.53 -6.78
C LEU A 42 11.52 -7.46 -7.87
N ILE A 43 10.32 -7.39 -8.42
CA ILE A 43 9.98 -6.49 -9.53
C ILE A 43 9.06 -5.39 -9.01
N PHE A 44 9.62 -4.22 -8.73
CA PHE A 44 8.86 -3.12 -8.14
C PHE A 44 8.29 -2.16 -9.19
N GLN A 45 7.06 -1.70 -8.95
CA GLN A 45 6.41 -0.59 -9.65
C GLN A 45 5.90 0.44 -8.64
N GLU A 46 6.31 1.70 -8.79
CA GLU A 46 5.76 2.81 -8.01
C GLU A 46 4.45 3.31 -8.62
N ILE A 47 3.48 3.62 -7.77
CA ILE A 47 2.23 4.27 -8.14
C ILE A 47 2.22 5.66 -7.50
N TYR A 48 2.74 6.65 -8.24
CA TYR A 48 2.70 8.05 -7.84
C TYR A 48 1.41 8.71 -8.30
N TRP A 49 0.70 9.37 -7.39
CA TRP A 49 -0.55 10.09 -7.64
C TRP A 49 -0.59 11.51 -7.04
N GLY A 50 0.44 11.88 -6.26
CA GLY A 50 0.48 13.15 -5.52
C GLY A 50 0.43 14.41 -6.40
N ASP A 51 0.87 14.33 -7.65
CA ASP A 51 0.77 15.42 -8.64
C ASP A 51 -0.66 15.91 -8.87
N LEU A 52 -1.66 15.06 -8.64
CA LEU A 52 -3.07 15.40 -8.85
C LEU A 52 -3.63 16.34 -7.77
N VAL A 53 -2.98 16.44 -6.61
CA VAL A 53 -3.47 17.23 -5.46
C VAL A 53 -2.49 18.31 -4.99
N LYS A 54 -1.18 18.10 -5.20
CA LYS A 54 -0.10 18.91 -4.62
C LYS A 54 -0.27 20.41 -4.90
N ASP A 55 -0.50 20.79 -6.16
CA ASP A 55 -0.59 22.19 -6.55
C ASP A 55 -1.78 22.90 -5.89
N GLN A 56 -2.94 22.24 -5.82
CA GLN A 56 -4.13 22.79 -5.20
C GLN A 56 -3.97 22.96 -3.70
N GLN A 57 -3.36 21.98 -3.01
CA GLN A 57 -3.09 22.02 -1.58
C GLN A 57 -2.08 23.11 -1.22
N GLN A 58 -0.99 23.21 -1.98
CA GLN A 58 0.03 24.25 -1.77
C GLN A 58 -0.52 25.66 -2.04
N ALA A 59 -1.37 25.82 -3.06
CA ALA A 59 -2.09 27.07 -3.29
C ALA A 59 -3.02 27.42 -2.12
N PHE A 60 -3.75 26.44 -1.56
CA PHE A 60 -4.59 26.65 -0.39
C PHE A 60 -3.76 27.07 0.83
N LEU A 61 -2.68 26.35 1.16
CA LEU A 61 -1.83 26.65 2.32
C LEU A 61 -1.28 28.08 2.25
N LYS A 62 -0.81 28.50 1.06
CA LYS A 62 -0.34 29.86 0.81
C LYS A 62 -1.45 30.90 0.98
N ASN A 63 -2.62 30.65 0.41
CA ASN A 63 -3.74 31.60 0.46
C ASN A 63 -4.35 31.70 1.87
N ALA A 64 -4.45 30.58 2.58
CA ALA A 64 -4.95 30.53 3.96
C ALA A 64 -4.01 31.26 4.93
N ASN A 65 -2.70 31.21 4.68
CA ASN A 65 -1.69 31.92 5.47
C ASN A 65 -1.31 33.30 4.89
N TYR A 66 -2.24 34.02 4.25
CA TYR A 66 -1.92 35.30 3.58
C TYR A 66 -1.31 36.39 4.48
N LYS A 67 -1.53 36.32 5.80
CA LYS A 67 -0.95 37.24 6.80
C LYS A 67 0.40 36.79 7.34
N ASN A 68 0.83 35.56 7.03
CA ASN A 68 2.04 34.93 7.57
C ASN A 68 2.08 34.89 9.11
N ASP A 69 0.93 34.81 9.78
CA ASP A 69 0.78 34.81 11.24
C ASP A 69 0.23 33.48 11.80
N LEU A 70 -0.04 32.49 10.93
CA LEU A 70 -0.48 31.17 11.38
C LEU A 70 0.64 30.41 12.07
N THR A 71 0.32 29.83 13.22
CA THR A 71 1.20 28.92 13.95
C THR A 71 0.91 27.45 13.58
N TYR A 72 1.85 26.57 13.94
CA TYR A 72 1.79 25.13 13.66
C TYR A 72 1.71 24.78 12.17
N LEU A 73 2.50 25.47 11.33
CA LEU A 73 2.44 25.33 9.87
C LEU A 73 2.58 23.87 9.40
N ASN A 74 3.53 23.12 9.95
CA ASN A 74 3.72 21.70 9.57
C ASN A 74 2.49 20.84 9.92
N LEU A 75 1.85 21.08 11.07
CA LEU A 75 0.65 20.35 11.46
C LEU A 75 -0.55 20.73 10.57
N ARG A 76 -0.64 22.01 10.17
CA ARG A 76 -1.66 22.48 9.24
C ARG A 76 -1.45 21.89 7.85
N GLU A 77 -0.21 21.80 7.39
CA GLU A 77 0.15 21.12 6.14
C GLU A 77 -0.27 19.66 6.20
N LEU A 78 0.11 18.89 7.23
CA LEU A 78 -0.35 17.50 7.41
C LEU A 78 -1.88 17.38 7.40
N PHE A 79 -2.58 18.28 8.09
CA PHE A 79 -4.04 18.27 8.14
C PHE A 79 -4.67 18.57 6.78
N VAL A 80 -4.13 19.55 6.03
CA VAL A 80 -4.60 19.90 4.68
C VAL A 80 -4.27 18.79 3.69
N ASP A 81 -3.10 18.20 3.80
CA ASP A 81 -2.68 17.08 2.99
C ASP A 81 -3.65 15.91 3.19
N HIS A 82 -3.95 15.57 4.44
CA HIS A 82 -4.88 14.48 4.78
C HIS A 82 -6.34 14.79 4.44
N LEU A 83 -6.94 15.80 5.08
CA LEU A 83 -8.35 16.10 4.91
C LEU A 83 -8.65 16.63 3.50
N GLY A 84 -7.77 17.47 2.96
CA GLY A 84 -7.93 18.02 1.62
C GLY A 84 -7.91 16.93 0.55
N ALA A 85 -6.98 15.98 0.63
CA ALA A 85 -6.94 14.85 -0.30
C ALA A 85 -8.13 13.91 -0.10
N ALA A 86 -8.53 13.63 1.14
CA ALA A 86 -9.72 12.82 1.43
C ALA A 86 -10.99 13.40 0.76
N LEU A 87 -11.16 14.72 0.85
CA LEU A 87 -12.27 15.44 0.21
C LEU A 87 -12.16 15.42 -1.32
N ALA A 88 -10.97 15.73 -1.87
CA ALA A 88 -10.74 15.74 -3.31
C ALA A 88 -10.95 14.35 -3.93
N TYR A 89 -10.42 13.31 -3.28
CA TYR A 89 -10.57 11.92 -3.69
C TYR A 89 -12.05 11.53 -3.82
N ARG A 90 -12.87 11.83 -2.82
CA ARG A 90 -14.30 11.46 -2.82
C ARG A 90 -15.16 12.28 -3.79
N THR A 91 -14.71 13.43 -4.25
CA THR A 91 -15.54 14.37 -5.02
C THR A 91 -15.16 14.53 -6.48
N SER A 92 -13.86 14.41 -6.80
CA SER A 92 -13.36 14.78 -8.14
C SER A 92 -12.20 13.92 -8.63
N LEU A 93 -11.46 13.26 -7.74
CA LEU A 93 -10.23 12.54 -8.12
C LEU A 93 -10.34 11.02 -8.09
N TYR A 94 -11.46 10.44 -7.65
CA TYR A 94 -11.64 8.98 -7.52
C TYR A 94 -11.25 8.24 -8.81
N ASP A 95 -11.94 8.53 -9.92
CA ASP A 95 -11.71 7.85 -11.20
C ASP A 95 -10.33 8.15 -11.79
N VAL A 96 -9.82 9.38 -11.60
CA VAL A 96 -8.52 9.79 -12.14
C VAL A 96 -7.38 9.06 -11.44
N ILE A 97 -7.46 8.93 -10.11
CA ILE A 97 -6.50 8.17 -9.30
C ILE A 97 -6.61 6.68 -9.62
N HIS A 98 -7.82 6.14 -9.75
CA HIS A 98 -8.02 4.73 -10.13
C HIS A 98 -7.45 4.42 -11.52
N LYS A 99 -7.60 5.34 -12.48
CA LYS A 99 -6.94 5.23 -13.77
C LYS A 99 -5.40 5.27 -13.65
N ARG A 100 -4.85 6.10 -12.75
CA ARG A 100 -3.41 6.10 -12.45
C ARG A 100 -2.93 4.76 -11.89
N VAL A 101 -3.71 4.13 -11.01
CA VAL A 101 -3.43 2.77 -10.51
C VAL A 101 -3.42 1.78 -11.66
N GLN A 102 -4.47 1.78 -12.50
CA GLN A 102 -4.59 0.92 -13.67
C GLN A 102 -3.38 1.04 -14.62
N GLU A 103 -3.00 2.28 -14.98
CA GLU A 103 -1.87 2.53 -15.88
C GLU A 103 -0.54 2.01 -15.33
N ASN A 104 -0.31 2.11 -14.01
CA ASN A 104 0.92 1.61 -13.41
C ASN A 104 0.91 0.08 -13.28
N LEU A 105 -0.22 -0.56 -12.99
CA LEU A 105 -0.32 -2.02 -13.03
C LEU A 105 -0.09 -2.55 -14.46
N GLY A 106 -0.63 -1.87 -15.48
CA GLY A 106 -0.34 -2.20 -16.87
C GLY A 106 1.16 -2.09 -17.22
N ARG A 107 1.86 -1.08 -16.70
CA ARG A 107 3.33 -0.96 -16.83
C ARG A 107 4.06 -2.12 -16.14
N LEU A 108 3.62 -2.52 -14.94
CA LEU A 108 4.17 -3.66 -14.22
C LEU A 108 4.01 -4.95 -15.02
N CYS A 109 2.82 -5.20 -15.60
CA CYS A 109 2.55 -6.33 -16.48
C CYS A 109 3.38 -6.33 -17.77
N ALA A 110 3.76 -5.16 -18.28
CA ALA A 110 4.57 -5.05 -19.49
C ALA A 110 6.07 -5.36 -19.27
N LEU A 111 6.52 -5.49 -18.02
CA LEU A 111 7.90 -5.84 -17.72
C LEU A 111 8.19 -7.30 -18.10
N ARG A 112 9.28 -7.53 -18.85
CA ARG A 112 9.66 -8.87 -19.36
C ARG A 112 9.74 -9.98 -18.30
N ARG A 113 9.99 -9.62 -17.04
CA ARG A 113 10.16 -10.55 -15.91
C ARG A 113 8.86 -10.83 -15.15
N VAL A 114 7.76 -10.19 -15.56
CA VAL A 114 6.42 -10.38 -15.01
C VAL A 114 5.61 -11.16 -16.04
N ASP A 115 5.11 -12.32 -15.63
CA ASP A 115 4.01 -13.01 -16.29
C ASP A 115 2.69 -12.49 -15.67
N PRO A 116 1.87 -11.72 -16.41
CA PRO A 116 0.63 -11.13 -15.90
C PRO A 116 -0.40 -12.15 -15.42
N GLU A 117 -0.29 -13.41 -15.81
CA GLU A 117 -1.26 -14.46 -15.46
C GLU A 117 -0.87 -15.25 -14.21
N THR A 118 0.42 -15.31 -13.89
CA THR A 118 0.93 -16.23 -12.85
C THR A 118 1.83 -15.58 -11.81
N THR A 119 2.39 -14.40 -12.08
CA THR A 119 3.32 -13.74 -11.15
C THR A 119 2.56 -13.25 -9.92
N PRO A 120 2.91 -13.71 -8.71
CA PRO A 120 2.29 -13.20 -7.49
C PRO A 120 2.54 -11.71 -7.32
N LEU A 121 1.49 -10.98 -6.92
CA LEU A 121 1.50 -9.55 -6.67
C LEU A 121 1.44 -9.27 -5.18
N VAL A 122 2.37 -8.49 -4.65
CA VAL A 122 2.26 -7.91 -3.30
C VAL A 122 2.09 -6.40 -3.42
N ILE A 123 1.22 -5.83 -2.60
CA ILE A 123 0.98 -4.40 -2.54
C ILE A 123 1.56 -3.85 -1.24
N LEU A 124 2.45 -2.87 -1.35
CA LEU A 124 2.93 -2.05 -0.23
C LEU A 124 2.20 -0.71 -0.29
N ALA A 125 1.31 -0.47 0.67
CA ALA A 125 0.44 0.70 0.67
C ALA A 125 0.64 1.57 1.91
N HIS A 126 1.27 2.72 1.69
CA HIS A 126 1.49 3.73 2.71
C HIS A 126 0.27 4.63 2.85
N SER A 127 -0.17 4.87 4.09
CA SER A 127 -1.11 5.95 4.42
C SER A 127 -2.32 5.98 3.48
N PHE A 128 -2.64 7.12 2.87
CA PHE A 128 -3.80 7.26 1.99
C PHE A 128 -3.74 6.36 0.75
N GLY A 129 -2.55 5.90 0.34
CA GLY A 129 -2.38 4.88 -0.68
C GLY A 129 -3.08 3.56 -0.35
N SER A 130 -3.22 3.22 0.95
CA SER A 130 -3.96 2.03 1.36
C SER A 130 -5.47 2.18 1.17
N VAL A 131 -6.01 3.39 1.37
CA VAL A 131 -7.41 3.71 1.10
C VAL A 131 -7.68 3.59 -0.40
N ILE A 132 -6.81 4.18 -1.22
CA ILE A 132 -6.90 4.10 -2.69
C ILE A 132 -6.88 2.65 -3.17
N MET A 133 -5.91 1.85 -2.72
CA MET A 133 -5.80 0.46 -3.17
C MET A 133 -6.95 -0.40 -2.65
N SER A 134 -7.39 -0.22 -1.41
CA SER A 134 -8.54 -0.95 -0.87
C SER A 134 -9.81 -0.67 -1.69
N ASP A 135 -10.09 0.60 -2.03
CA ASP A 135 -11.22 0.96 -2.87
C ASP A 135 -11.09 0.39 -4.29
N TYR A 136 -9.92 0.52 -4.91
CA TYR A 136 -9.67 0.04 -6.28
C TYR A 136 -9.81 -1.50 -6.37
N ILE A 137 -9.26 -2.23 -5.41
CA ILE A 137 -9.39 -3.69 -5.34
C ILE A 137 -10.85 -4.09 -5.09
N TYR A 138 -11.54 -3.40 -4.16
CA TYR A 138 -12.95 -3.65 -3.89
C TYR A 138 -13.80 -3.48 -5.15
N ASP A 139 -13.59 -2.40 -5.91
CA ASP A 139 -14.32 -2.15 -7.16
C ASP A 139 -14.02 -3.21 -8.24
N MET A 140 -12.76 -3.69 -8.33
CA MET A 140 -12.42 -4.80 -9.22
C MET A 140 -13.13 -6.09 -8.81
N GLN A 141 -13.09 -6.44 -7.52
CA GLN A 141 -13.73 -7.65 -6.98
C GLN A 141 -15.25 -7.61 -7.13
N LYS A 142 -15.85 -6.43 -6.95
CA LYS A 142 -17.28 -6.23 -7.19
C LYS A 142 -17.64 -6.47 -8.66
N LYS A 143 -16.87 -5.89 -9.60
CA LYS A 143 -17.08 -6.14 -11.04
C LYS A 143 -16.89 -7.61 -11.39
N GLN A 144 -15.89 -8.28 -10.82
CA GLN A 144 -15.67 -9.72 -11.01
C GLN A 144 -16.88 -10.55 -10.53
N ALA A 145 -17.45 -10.21 -9.38
CA ALA A 145 -18.63 -10.90 -8.84
C ALA A 145 -19.89 -10.77 -9.72
N GLU A 146 -19.94 -9.76 -10.61
CA GLU A 146 -21.01 -9.58 -11.59
C GLU A 146 -20.81 -10.43 -12.87
N THR A 147 -19.62 -11.03 -13.05
CA THR A 147 -19.29 -11.89 -14.20
C THR A 147 -19.53 -13.38 -13.88
N ALA A 148 -19.86 -14.17 -14.90
CA ALA A 148 -20.16 -15.59 -14.73
C ALA A 148 -18.94 -16.44 -14.33
N ASN A 149 -17.73 -16.02 -14.72
CA ASN A 149 -16.47 -16.72 -14.49
C ASN A 149 -15.63 -16.08 -13.37
N GLY A 150 -16.10 -15.00 -12.73
CA GLY A 150 -15.34 -14.27 -11.71
C GLY A 150 -14.12 -13.53 -12.26
N SER A 151 -14.08 -13.21 -13.56
CA SER A 151 -12.95 -12.57 -14.22
C SER A 151 -13.42 -11.51 -15.22
N LEU A 152 -12.65 -10.44 -15.34
CA LEU A 152 -12.92 -9.36 -16.29
C LEU A 152 -12.22 -9.65 -17.62
N ASP A 153 -12.99 -9.71 -18.71
CA ASP A 153 -12.45 -9.97 -20.04
C ASP A 153 -11.51 -8.84 -20.49
N GLY A 154 -10.36 -9.20 -21.06
CA GLY A 154 -9.36 -8.25 -21.56
C GLY A 154 -8.50 -7.59 -20.49
N ILE A 155 -8.59 -8.02 -19.23
CA ILE A 155 -7.75 -7.58 -18.12
C ILE A 155 -6.95 -8.78 -17.59
N SER A 156 -5.63 -8.65 -17.46
CA SER A 156 -4.77 -9.74 -17.00
C SER A 156 -5.06 -10.14 -15.56
N ALA A 157 -4.71 -11.37 -15.15
CA ALA A 157 -4.93 -11.84 -13.77
C ALA A 157 -4.30 -10.91 -12.73
N LEU A 158 -3.11 -10.36 -12.99
CA LEU A 158 -2.43 -9.41 -12.11
C LEU A 158 -3.18 -8.09 -11.99
N GLU A 159 -3.59 -7.48 -13.11
CA GLU A 159 -4.30 -6.18 -13.12
C GLU A 159 -5.65 -6.22 -12.41
N GLN A 160 -6.30 -7.39 -12.38
CA GLN A 160 -7.55 -7.63 -11.66
C GLN A 160 -7.37 -8.33 -10.31
N PHE A 161 -6.14 -8.42 -9.80
CA PHE A 161 -5.80 -8.97 -8.47
C PHE A 161 -6.07 -10.47 -8.27
N ASN A 162 -6.24 -11.23 -9.34
CA ASN A 162 -6.32 -12.70 -9.25
C ASN A 162 -4.99 -13.34 -8.86
N THR A 163 -3.85 -12.63 -8.96
CA THR A 163 -2.55 -13.07 -8.43
C THR A 163 -2.13 -12.34 -7.14
N LEU A 164 -3.05 -11.63 -6.48
CA LEU A 164 -2.74 -10.93 -5.22
C LEU A 164 -2.32 -11.91 -4.13
N ALA A 165 -1.10 -11.74 -3.64
CA ALA A 165 -0.40 -12.62 -2.72
C ALA A 165 0.00 -11.96 -1.41
N GLY A 166 -0.32 -10.67 -1.23
CA GLY A 166 -0.10 -9.97 0.04
C GLY A 166 -0.53 -8.52 -0.03
N PHE A 167 -1.01 -8.01 1.10
CA PHE A 167 -1.36 -6.60 1.26
C PHE A 167 -0.71 -6.04 2.53
N VAL A 168 0.35 -5.26 2.36
CA VAL A 168 1.09 -4.66 3.46
C VAL A 168 0.68 -3.21 3.59
N THR A 169 0.01 -2.87 4.68
CA THR A 169 -0.37 -1.49 4.99
C THR A 169 0.56 -0.92 6.06
N PHE A 170 0.91 0.36 5.94
CA PHE A 170 1.75 1.03 6.93
C PHE A 170 1.41 2.52 7.01
N GLY A 171 1.38 3.06 8.23
CA GLY A 171 0.92 4.44 8.45
C GLY A 171 -0.54 4.67 8.03
N THR A 172 -1.39 3.65 8.05
CA THR A 172 -2.69 3.67 7.35
C THR A 172 -3.84 4.34 8.12
N PRO A 173 -4.64 5.21 7.47
CA PRO A 173 -5.86 5.77 8.05
C PRO A 173 -7.10 4.90 7.86
N MET A 174 -7.01 3.68 7.31
CA MET A 174 -8.19 2.88 6.93
C MET A 174 -9.22 2.71 8.06
N ALA A 175 -8.78 2.63 9.32
CA ALA A 175 -9.69 2.58 10.47
C ALA A 175 -10.60 3.82 10.57
N LEU A 176 -10.13 5.01 10.20
CA LEU A 176 -10.98 6.21 10.15
C LEU A 176 -12.05 6.11 9.06
N TYR A 177 -11.73 5.44 7.95
CA TYR A 177 -12.65 5.30 6.82
C TYR A 177 -13.77 4.29 7.10
N SER A 178 -13.63 3.43 8.10
CA SER A 178 -14.72 2.55 8.55
C SER A 178 -15.89 3.31 9.18
N LEU A 179 -15.72 4.60 9.51
CA LEU A 179 -16.78 5.47 10.02
C LEU A 179 -17.77 5.92 8.92
N GLN A 180 -17.42 5.77 7.65
CA GLN A 180 -18.30 6.09 6.53
C GLN A 180 -19.43 5.04 6.48
N GLN A 181 -20.70 5.48 6.54
CA GLN A 181 -21.86 4.60 6.39
C GLN A 181 -21.85 3.96 4.99
N ASP A 182 -22.19 2.67 4.91
CA ASP A 182 -22.16 1.86 3.68
C ASP A 182 -20.83 1.92 2.92
N SER A 183 -19.72 2.10 3.64
CA SER A 183 -18.40 2.17 3.01
C SER A 183 -17.92 0.81 2.51
N THR A 184 -17.15 0.86 1.43
CA THR A 184 -16.24 -0.22 0.98
C THR A 184 -15.41 -0.74 2.15
N PHE A 185 -15.02 0.13 3.09
CA PHE A 185 -14.25 -0.22 4.27
C PHE A 185 -15.01 -1.01 5.33
N ALA A 186 -16.35 -1.10 5.30
CA ALA A 186 -17.08 -2.04 6.15
C ALA A 186 -16.91 -3.51 5.69
N LYS A 187 -16.50 -3.71 4.43
CA LYS A 187 -16.30 -5.02 3.79
C LYS A 187 -14.86 -5.12 3.29
N PRO A 188 -13.94 -5.66 4.11
CA PRO A 188 -12.54 -5.80 3.69
C PRO A 188 -12.43 -6.59 2.38
N ILE A 189 -11.44 -6.22 1.58
CA ILE A 189 -11.12 -6.88 0.31
C ILE A 189 -10.66 -8.32 0.55
N ASN A 190 -10.87 -9.19 -0.43
CA ASN A 190 -10.20 -10.48 -0.45
C ASN A 190 -8.73 -10.28 -0.86
N ILE A 191 -7.79 -10.70 -0.02
CA ILE A 191 -6.36 -10.57 -0.30
C ILE A 191 -5.77 -11.81 -0.98
N VAL A 192 -6.53 -12.90 -1.08
CA VAL A 192 -6.06 -14.17 -1.66
C VAL A 192 -6.55 -14.27 -3.10
N GLY A 193 -5.62 -14.05 -4.03
CA GLY A 193 -5.86 -14.16 -5.46
C GLY A 193 -6.27 -15.57 -5.89
N SER A 194 -7.29 -15.66 -6.75
CA SER A 194 -7.87 -16.92 -7.23
C SER A 194 -6.90 -17.74 -8.10
N ALA A 195 -6.02 -17.08 -8.85
CA ALA A 195 -5.03 -17.66 -9.75
C ALA A 195 -3.73 -18.09 -9.05
N LEU A 196 -3.59 -17.83 -7.74
CA LEU A 196 -2.43 -18.29 -6.99
C LEU A 196 -2.39 -19.81 -6.85
N PRO A 197 -1.20 -20.44 -6.91
CA PRO A 197 -1.04 -21.82 -6.48
C PRO A 197 -1.40 -21.97 -4.99
N GLU A 198 -2.02 -23.09 -4.59
CA GLU A 198 -2.45 -23.34 -3.20
C GLU A 198 -1.33 -23.12 -2.17
N LYS A 199 -0.09 -23.51 -2.51
CA LYS A 199 1.08 -23.29 -1.65
C LYS A 199 1.39 -21.82 -1.38
N ILE A 200 1.11 -20.93 -2.33
CA ILE A 200 1.27 -19.49 -2.14
C ILE A 200 0.08 -18.95 -1.34
N LYS A 201 -1.14 -19.45 -1.60
CA LYS A 201 -2.36 -19.05 -0.85
C LYS A 201 -2.19 -19.21 0.65
N GLU A 202 -1.57 -20.30 1.11
CA GLU A 202 -1.27 -20.57 2.53
C GLU A 202 -0.34 -19.54 3.19
N ARG A 203 0.38 -18.75 2.39
CA ARG A 203 1.35 -17.75 2.84
C ARG A 203 0.90 -16.32 2.58
N VAL A 204 -0.31 -16.12 2.04
CA VAL A 204 -0.85 -14.77 1.82
C VAL A 204 -1.13 -14.12 3.16
N LYS A 205 -0.65 -12.88 3.34
CA LYS A 205 -0.81 -12.12 4.57
C LYS A 205 -1.30 -10.72 4.27
N TRP A 206 -2.15 -10.22 5.17
CA TRP A 206 -2.36 -8.79 5.33
C TRP A 206 -1.76 -8.35 6.65
N THR A 207 -0.62 -7.67 6.56
CA THR A 207 0.08 -7.11 7.72
C THR A 207 -0.09 -5.60 7.76
N ASN A 208 -0.35 -5.06 8.94
CA ASN A 208 -0.46 -3.62 9.15
C ASN A 208 0.62 -3.12 10.12
N TYR A 209 1.35 -2.08 9.76
CA TYR A 209 2.38 -1.46 10.61
C TYR A 209 1.96 -0.05 11.00
N TYR A 210 2.05 0.28 12.29
CA TYR A 210 1.69 1.59 12.80
C TYR A 210 2.65 2.01 13.91
N ASP A 211 2.82 3.31 14.07
CA ASP A 211 3.45 3.92 15.24
C ASP A 211 2.36 4.52 16.13
N LYS A 212 2.47 4.33 17.45
CA LYS A 212 1.55 4.89 18.44
C LYS A 212 1.50 6.43 18.41
N ASP A 213 2.58 7.07 17.97
CA ASP A 213 2.72 8.51 17.88
C ASP A 213 2.26 9.06 16.51
N ASP A 214 2.01 8.17 15.54
CA ASP A 214 1.41 8.52 14.25
C ASP A 214 -0.11 8.66 14.39
N ILE A 215 -0.57 9.90 14.54
CA ILE A 215 -1.99 10.24 14.75
C ILE A 215 -2.91 9.89 13.57
N ILE A 216 -2.36 9.46 12.43
CA ILE A 216 -3.13 9.05 11.25
C ILE A 216 -3.25 7.52 11.19
N ALA A 217 -2.29 6.79 11.78
CA ALA A 217 -2.19 5.35 11.69
C ALA A 217 -2.90 4.63 12.84
N TYR A 218 -3.62 3.55 12.53
CA TYR A 218 -4.37 2.79 13.53
C TYR A 218 -4.32 1.29 13.28
N PRO A 219 -4.45 0.46 14.34
CA PRO A 219 -4.72 -0.97 14.19
C PRO A 219 -6.01 -1.24 13.40
N LEU A 220 -6.00 -2.26 12.54
CA LEU A 220 -7.14 -2.63 11.69
C LEU A 220 -7.97 -3.78 12.26
N LYS A 221 -7.38 -4.73 12.99
CA LYS A 221 -8.11 -5.90 13.53
C LYS A 221 -9.26 -5.49 14.44
N GLY A 222 -9.10 -4.37 15.17
CA GLY A 222 -10.10 -3.83 16.08
C GLY A 222 -11.31 -3.16 15.42
N ILE A 223 -11.33 -3.00 14.09
CA ILE A 223 -12.43 -2.33 13.38
C ILE A 223 -13.72 -3.17 13.45
N ASN A 224 -13.65 -4.46 13.10
CA ASN A 224 -14.74 -5.44 13.18
C ASN A 224 -14.21 -6.88 13.02
N GLU A 225 -15.07 -7.88 13.21
CA GLU A 225 -14.73 -9.31 13.11
C GLU A 225 -14.16 -9.71 11.74
N THR A 226 -14.58 -9.07 10.65
CA THR A 226 -14.07 -9.39 9.32
C THR A 226 -12.63 -8.93 9.16
N TYR A 227 -12.26 -7.73 9.64
CA TYR A 227 -10.86 -7.32 9.68
C TYR A 227 -10.03 -8.17 10.64
N ASN A 228 -10.58 -8.48 11.82
CA ASN A 228 -9.90 -9.32 12.81
C ASN A 228 -9.47 -10.68 12.24
N SER A 229 -10.29 -11.26 11.36
CA SER A 229 -10.02 -12.55 10.71
C SER A 229 -9.13 -12.48 9.46
N LEU A 230 -9.12 -11.35 8.73
CA LEU A 230 -8.34 -11.20 7.49
C LEU A 230 -6.97 -10.55 7.69
N VAL A 231 -6.85 -9.62 8.64
CA VAL A 231 -5.56 -8.98 8.97
C VAL A 231 -4.80 -9.94 9.86
N GLU A 232 -3.64 -10.40 9.38
CA GLU A 232 -2.75 -11.32 10.09
C GLU A 232 -2.32 -10.68 11.42
N GLY A 233 -1.76 -9.47 11.34
CA GLY A 233 -1.24 -8.75 12.50
C GLY A 233 -1.23 -7.23 12.33
N ASP A 234 -1.51 -6.55 13.44
CA ASP A 234 -1.20 -5.13 13.64
C ASP A 234 0.11 -5.05 14.43
N TYR A 235 1.16 -4.50 13.81
CA TYR A 235 2.51 -4.43 14.35
C TYR A 235 2.83 -2.99 14.74
N GLU A 236 2.99 -2.75 16.05
CA GLU A 236 3.53 -1.48 16.53
C GLU A 236 5.03 -1.43 16.24
N ILE A 237 5.47 -0.34 15.63
CA ILE A 237 6.88 0.00 15.41
C ILE A 237 7.10 1.45 15.86
N ASN A 238 8.36 1.85 16.04
CA ASN A 238 8.70 3.22 16.44
C ASN A 238 9.48 3.90 15.31
N VAL A 239 8.79 4.67 14.49
CA VAL A 239 9.35 5.38 13.33
C VAL A 239 9.86 6.77 13.73
N GLY A 240 11.13 7.01 13.46
CA GLY A 240 11.83 8.25 13.78
C GLY A 240 12.51 8.27 15.17
N GLY A 241 13.15 9.39 15.50
CA GLY A 241 13.84 9.59 16.78
C GLY A 241 13.04 10.43 17.79
N ALA A 242 13.49 10.51 19.03
CA ALA A 242 12.83 11.24 20.13
C ALA A 242 12.48 12.73 19.85
N ALA A 243 13.02 13.34 18.79
CA ALA A 243 12.72 14.71 18.34
C ALA A 243 11.71 14.79 17.17
N THR A 244 11.41 13.66 16.50
CA THR A 244 10.54 13.57 15.33
C THR A 244 9.29 12.71 15.56
N SER A 245 9.27 11.88 16.61
CA SER A 245 8.12 11.04 17.03
C SER A 245 6.91 11.84 17.54
N TRP A 246 6.79 13.13 17.24
CA TRP A 246 5.69 13.99 17.70
C TRP A 246 5.32 15.04 16.66
N ASN A 247 5.83 14.91 15.44
CA ASN A 247 5.53 15.81 14.33
C ASN A 247 5.29 15.02 13.02
N PRO A 248 4.74 15.65 11.97
CA PRO A 248 4.38 14.98 10.69
C PRO A 248 5.49 14.15 10.03
N ALA A 249 6.76 14.32 10.41
CA ALA A 249 7.88 13.56 9.87
C ALA A 249 7.86 12.08 10.26
N CYS A 250 7.27 11.69 11.40
CA CYS A 250 7.14 10.27 11.76
C CYS A 250 6.28 9.49 10.75
N HIS A 251 5.26 10.13 10.18
CA HIS A 251 4.38 9.51 9.19
C HIS A 251 5.13 9.09 7.91
N ASN A 252 6.25 9.75 7.60
CA ASN A 252 7.16 9.39 6.51
C ASN A 252 8.35 8.52 6.98
N GLY A 253 8.51 8.28 8.29
CA GLY A 253 9.62 7.50 8.85
C GLY A 253 9.59 6.02 8.50
N TYR A 254 8.43 5.46 8.16
CA TYR A 254 8.26 4.04 7.81
C TYR A 254 9.12 3.60 6.62
N TRP A 255 9.38 4.50 5.64
CA TRP A 255 10.10 4.16 4.41
C TRP A 255 11.53 3.67 4.66
N GLU A 256 12.13 4.05 5.78
CA GLU A 256 13.52 3.70 6.14
C GLU A 256 13.61 2.86 7.41
N ASP A 257 12.48 2.50 8.01
CA ASP A 257 12.46 1.86 9.32
C ASP A 257 12.80 0.37 9.23
N LYS A 258 13.82 -0.06 9.99
CA LYS A 258 14.28 -1.46 10.01
C LYS A 258 13.24 -2.44 10.56
N ASP A 259 12.38 -1.98 11.45
CA ASP A 259 11.30 -2.77 12.04
C ASP A 259 10.12 -2.86 11.06
N PHE A 260 10.16 -2.13 9.93
CA PHE A 260 9.29 -2.30 8.77
C PHE A 260 9.96 -3.10 7.64
N TYR A 261 11.09 -2.64 7.09
CA TYR A 261 11.64 -3.23 5.86
C TYR A 261 12.19 -4.66 6.07
N LYS A 262 12.69 -5.01 7.27
CA LYS A 262 13.19 -6.37 7.54
C LYS A 262 12.08 -7.42 7.56
N PRO A 263 10.98 -7.24 8.32
CA PRO A 263 9.84 -8.14 8.22
C PRO A 263 9.26 -8.26 6.81
N VAL A 264 9.22 -7.16 6.04
CA VAL A 264 8.73 -7.20 4.66
C VAL A 264 9.66 -8.02 3.76
N ALA A 265 10.98 -7.87 3.89
CA ALA A 265 11.95 -8.69 3.15
C ALA A 265 11.82 -10.18 3.50
N ALA A 266 11.70 -10.52 4.79
CA ALA A 266 11.47 -11.89 5.26
C ALA A 266 10.13 -12.45 4.75
N TYR A 267 9.10 -11.61 4.63
CA TYR A 267 7.84 -12.03 4.05
C TYR A 267 7.97 -12.34 2.54
N PHE A 268 8.71 -11.54 1.79
CA PHE A 268 8.99 -11.81 0.38
C PHE A 268 9.79 -13.10 0.20
N ALA A 269 10.69 -13.39 1.14
CA ALA A 269 11.43 -14.64 1.21
C ALA A 269 10.51 -15.84 1.42
N GLU A 270 9.63 -15.76 2.42
CA GLU A 270 8.63 -16.77 2.72
C GLU A 270 7.73 -17.05 1.51
N LEU A 271 7.25 -16.02 0.80
CA LEU A 271 6.44 -16.19 -0.41
C LEU A 271 7.20 -16.93 -1.53
N ARG A 272 8.52 -16.73 -1.64
CA ARG A 272 9.35 -17.36 -2.68
C ARG A 272 9.92 -18.72 -2.31
N ALA A 273 9.95 -19.08 -1.03
CA ALA A 273 10.60 -20.29 -0.55
C ALA A 273 10.01 -21.55 -1.22
N GLU A 274 10.84 -22.30 -1.95
CA GLU A 274 10.45 -23.62 -2.43
C GLU A 274 10.34 -24.54 -1.21
N HIS A 275 9.21 -25.22 -1.02
CA HIS A 275 9.17 -26.32 -0.05
C HIS A 275 10.13 -27.40 -0.54
N THR A 276 11.30 -27.49 0.09
CA THR A 276 12.14 -28.68 -0.01
C THR A 276 11.34 -29.83 0.60
N PHE A 277 10.73 -30.65 -0.27
CA PHE A 277 10.22 -31.94 0.16
C PHE A 277 11.41 -32.84 0.51
N TRP A 278 11.68 -32.93 1.81
CA TRP A 278 12.49 -33.91 2.58
C TRP A 278 14.02 -33.84 2.55
N LYS A 279 14.61 -33.88 3.76
CA LYS A 279 15.17 -35.13 4.32
C LYS A 279 14.77 -35.28 5.79
#